data_AF-X0MG73-F1
#
_entry.id   AF-X0MG73-F1
#
_cell.length_a   1.000
_cell.length_b   1.000
_cell.length_c   1.000
_cell.angle_alpha   90.00
_cell.angle_beta   90.00
_cell.angle_gamma   90.00
#
_symmetry.space_group_name_H-M   'P 1'
#
loop_
_entity.id
_entity.type
_entity.pdbx_description
1 polymer ?
#
loop_
_entity_poly.entity_id
_entity_poly.type
_entity_poly.pdbx_seq_one_letter_code
_entity_poly.pdbx_strand_id
1 'polypeptide(L)'
;MAGLARGFCLPGLRPLLAPRAESVLLRSRFFSTSVLRFAGPVVKAARTPTASRAAAAASAAQMAPSRYAFIKSLASKPTPTVLYEGPSHFWFYFGCWSSGLFLLAWTGSTTHLVVQQPEGVPQWIGIVFGTAYLLLASMGTFMIAKTPNIVGQIRVLPYQASKIAPTTPLQLEITVKRMVPFLKPKVVVAPVSDIALKTRFSLPDEYVPQLRRIELEAKAKEQQKALHEFDMQHIFTMPFRRMGRALAAMFDGVKSAWTDMGFGFIIVDGKNYKVDVTKGFAHDGFRTLEKLVDIKS
;
A
#
# COMPACT_ATOMS: atom_id res chain seq x y z
N MET A 1 58.77 18.11 -44.78
CA MET A 1 57.38 18.27 -45.28
C MET A 1 56.46 18.02 -44.10
N ALA A 2 56.22 19.02 -43.25
CA ALA A 2 55.01 19.87 -43.23
C ALA A 2 53.72 19.04 -43.01
N GLY A 3 52.89 19.23 -41.98
CA GLY A 3 52.89 20.20 -40.87
C GLY A 3 51.63 20.00 -39.98
N LEU A 4 51.67 20.66 -38.81
CA LEU A 4 50.59 21.35 -38.06
C LEU A 4 49.23 20.63 -37.82
N ALA A 5 48.51 20.75 -36.70
CA ALA A 5 48.67 21.35 -35.38
C ALA A 5 47.32 21.18 -34.64
N ARG A 6 47.34 21.47 -33.33
CA ARG A 6 46.21 21.73 -32.38
C ARG A 6 45.68 20.48 -31.67
N GLY A 7 45.66 20.39 -30.34
CA GLY A 7 46.02 21.37 -29.31
C GLY A 7 45.41 20.91 -27.97
N PHE A 8 46.29 20.62 -27.01
CA PHE A 8 46.00 20.46 -25.59
C PHE A 8 45.52 21.79 -24.97
N CYS A 9 44.60 21.74 -23.99
CA CYS A 9 44.53 22.64 -22.82
C CYS A 9 43.41 22.25 -21.83
N LEU A 10 43.79 21.70 -20.67
CA LEU A 10 43.26 22.09 -19.34
C LEU A 10 44.04 23.37 -18.91
N PRO A 11 43.71 24.19 -17.88
CA PRO A 11 42.91 23.95 -16.66
C PRO A 11 42.13 25.19 -16.10
N GLY A 12 41.62 25.09 -14.85
CA GLY A 12 41.40 26.22 -13.92
C GLY A 12 39.97 26.80 -13.85
N LEU A 13 39.49 27.43 -12.77
CA LEU A 13 39.81 27.58 -11.34
C LEU A 13 38.72 28.54 -10.82
N ARG A 14 38.09 28.24 -9.68
CA ARG A 14 37.18 29.18 -8.97
C ARG A 14 37.98 30.36 -8.41
N PRO A 15 37.31 31.49 -8.13
CA PRO A 15 37.57 32.17 -6.87
C PRO A 15 36.29 32.50 -6.07
N LEU A 16 36.49 32.51 -4.75
CA LEU A 16 35.61 32.98 -3.68
C LEU A 16 35.68 34.51 -3.56
N LEU A 17 34.56 35.17 -3.18
CA LEU A 17 34.48 36.27 -2.20
C LEU A 17 33.03 36.80 -2.09
N ALA A 18 32.53 36.87 -0.84
CA ALA A 18 31.27 37.51 -0.40
C ALA A 18 31.54 38.98 0.04
N PRO A 19 30.68 39.69 0.80
CA PRO A 19 29.22 39.97 0.73
C PRO A 19 28.92 41.50 0.68
N ARG A 20 27.68 41.94 0.42
CA ARG A 20 27.16 43.23 0.94
C ARG A 20 25.62 43.24 1.06
N ALA A 21 25.18 43.91 2.11
CA ALA A 21 23.90 43.80 2.79
C ALA A 21 22.80 44.77 2.32
N GLU A 22 21.67 44.66 3.03
CA GLU A 22 20.52 45.58 3.21
C GLU A 22 19.29 45.28 2.33
N SER A 23 18.23 44.64 2.83
CA SER A 23 17.28 44.95 3.92
C SER A 23 16.26 46.04 3.59
N VAL A 24 15.12 45.64 3.03
CA VAL A 24 13.84 46.38 3.16
C VAL A 24 12.71 45.39 3.44
N LEU A 25 12.51 45.14 4.74
CA LEU A 25 11.25 45.22 5.47
C LEU A 25 9.93 44.81 4.77
N LEU A 26 9.36 43.72 5.31
CA LEU A 26 8.02 43.68 5.91
C LEU A 26 6.88 44.41 5.18
N ARG A 27 5.94 43.62 4.60
CA ARG A 27 4.53 43.99 4.71
C ARG A 27 3.58 42.80 4.72
N SER A 28 3.31 42.33 5.93
CA SER A 28 2.03 41.70 6.26
C SER A 28 0.89 42.70 6.04
N ARG A 29 -0.21 42.27 5.42
CA ARG A 29 -1.50 42.96 5.50
C ARG A 29 -2.60 41.96 5.82
N PHE A 30 -2.96 41.98 7.10
CA PHE A 30 -4.20 41.44 7.63
C PHE A 30 -5.41 42.24 7.12
N PHE A 31 -6.54 41.53 7.03
CA PHE A 31 -7.94 41.95 7.07
C PHE A 31 -8.29 43.42 6.81
N SER A 32 -9.10 43.66 5.78
CA SER A 32 -10.13 44.70 5.87
C SER A 32 -11.37 44.34 5.05
N THR A 33 -12.49 44.71 5.65
CA THR A 33 -13.89 44.43 5.37
C THR A 33 -14.41 45.18 4.16
N SER A 34 -15.27 44.56 3.35
CA SER A 34 -16.43 45.24 2.76
C SER A 34 -17.48 44.25 2.28
N VAL A 35 -18.63 44.34 2.93
CA VAL A 35 -19.93 43.83 2.52
C VAL A 35 -20.37 44.62 1.29
N LEU A 36 -20.67 43.96 0.17
CA LEU A 36 -21.71 44.43 -0.74
C LEU A 36 -22.47 43.23 -1.31
N ARG A 37 -23.76 43.23 -0.96
CA ARG A 37 -24.79 42.29 -1.38
C ARG A 37 -25.01 42.45 -2.89
N PHE A 38 -24.96 41.35 -3.63
CA PHE A 38 -25.65 41.23 -4.90
C PHE A 38 -26.60 40.03 -4.81
N ALA A 39 -27.88 40.33 -4.67
CA ALA A 39 -28.95 39.34 -4.61
C ALA A 39 -29.29 38.89 -6.04
N GLY A 40 -28.73 37.76 -6.46
CA GLY A 40 -29.23 37.00 -7.61
C GLY A 40 -30.32 36.02 -7.15
N PRO A 41 -31.42 35.83 -7.90
CA PRO A 41 -32.45 34.88 -7.52
C PRO A 41 -31.89 33.46 -7.55
N VAL A 42 -31.77 32.86 -6.36
CA VAL A 42 -31.50 31.44 -6.19
C VAL A 42 -32.73 30.67 -6.67
N VAL A 43 -32.69 30.21 -7.92
CA VAL A 43 -33.53 29.08 -8.35
C VAL A 43 -33.02 27.86 -7.59
N LYS A 44 -33.67 27.53 -6.47
CA LYS A 44 -33.55 26.22 -5.82
C LYS A 44 -34.07 25.17 -6.81
N ALA A 45 -33.20 24.67 -7.68
CA ALA A 45 -33.41 23.39 -8.31
C ALA A 45 -33.31 22.33 -7.22
N ALA A 46 -34.46 21.93 -6.68
CA ALA A 46 -34.58 20.77 -5.83
C ALA A 46 -34.12 19.54 -6.63
N ARG A 47 -32.84 19.18 -6.51
CA ARG A 47 -32.35 17.87 -6.93
C ARG A 47 -33.01 16.84 -6.02
N THR A 48 -34.07 16.22 -6.51
CA THR A 48 -34.66 15.02 -5.92
C THR A 48 -33.57 13.95 -5.83
N PRO A 49 -33.29 13.39 -4.63
CA PRO A 49 -32.27 12.34 -4.45
C PRO A 49 -32.62 11.02 -5.16
N THR A 50 -33.84 10.93 -5.72
CA THR A 50 -34.39 9.73 -6.35
C THR A 50 -33.70 9.39 -7.67
N ALA A 51 -33.25 10.36 -8.47
CA ALA A 51 -32.65 10.08 -9.77
C ALA A 51 -31.27 9.42 -9.67
N SER A 52 -30.45 9.80 -8.67
CA SER A 52 -29.15 9.17 -8.38
C SER A 52 -29.32 7.74 -7.85
N ARG A 53 -30.30 7.53 -6.95
CA ARG A 53 -30.59 6.19 -6.40
C ARG A 53 -31.24 5.26 -7.43
N ALA A 54 -32.05 5.79 -8.34
CA ALA A 54 -32.66 5.02 -9.44
C ALA A 54 -31.62 4.66 -10.52
N ALA A 55 -30.67 5.55 -10.84
CA ALA A 55 -29.54 5.23 -11.72
C ALA A 55 -28.57 4.23 -11.08
N ALA A 56 -28.28 4.36 -9.78
CA ALA A 56 -27.52 3.36 -9.02
C ALA A 56 -28.25 2.01 -8.94
N ALA A 57 -29.57 2.00 -8.74
CA ALA A 57 -30.39 0.79 -8.72
C ALA A 57 -30.53 0.14 -10.10
N ALA A 58 -30.66 0.92 -11.18
CA ALA A 58 -30.70 0.42 -12.55
C ALA A 58 -29.34 -0.15 -12.99
N SER A 59 -28.24 0.52 -12.63
CA SER A 59 -26.89 -0.01 -12.86
C SER A 59 -26.62 -1.27 -12.03
N ALA A 60 -27.09 -1.33 -10.77
CA ALA A 60 -27.01 -2.53 -9.93
C ALA A 60 -27.89 -3.69 -10.46
N ALA A 61 -29.07 -3.38 -11.00
CA ALA A 61 -29.99 -4.35 -11.60
C ALA A 61 -29.49 -4.89 -12.95
N GLN A 62 -28.72 -4.11 -13.72
CA GLN A 62 -28.02 -4.58 -14.93
C GLN A 62 -26.71 -5.31 -14.60
N MET A 63 -26.03 -4.94 -13.51
CA MET A 63 -24.86 -5.67 -13.01
C MET A 63 -25.23 -7.05 -12.45
N ALA A 64 -26.39 -7.19 -11.79
CA ALA A 64 -26.86 -8.45 -11.21
C ALA A 64 -26.88 -9.64 -12.20
N PRO A 65 -27.56 -9.58 -13.38
CA PRO A 65 -27.58 -10.70 -14.33
C PRO A 65 -26.19 -11.00 -14.91
N SER A 66 -25.37 -9.98 -15.14
CA SER A 66 -23.98 -10.16 -15.59
C SER A 66 -23.09 -10.82 -14.52
N ARG A 67 -23.31 -10.48 -13.24
CA ARG A 67 -22.64 -11.07 -12.07
C ARG A 67 -23.03 -12.54 -11.90
N TYR A 68 -24.31 -12.86 -11.98
CA TYR A 68 -24.78 -14.26 -11.90
C TYR A 68 -24.28 -15.13 -13.06
N ALA A 69 -24.27 -14.62 -14.29
CA ALA A 69 -23.73 -15.33 -15.45
C ALA A 69 -22.21 -15.59 -15.29
N PHE A 70 -21.47 -14.58 -14.81
CA PHE A 70 -20.04 -14.71 -14.54
C PHE A 70 -19.75 -15.71 -13.42
N ILE A 71 -20.50 -15.65 -12.30
CA ILE A 71 -20.43 -16.62 -11.20
C ILE A 71 -20.68 -18.04 -11.73
N LYS A 72 -21.69 -18.23 -12.57
CA LYS A 72 -22.00 -19.53 -13.18
C LYS A 72 -20.86 -20.03 -14.08
N SER A 73 -20.24 -19.14 -14.86
CA SER A 73 -19.09 -19.48 -15.72
C SER A 73 -17.81 -19.83 -14.94
N LEU A 74 -17.64 -19.26 -13.75
CA LEU A 74 -16.54 -19.59 -12.84
C LEU A 74 -16.81 -20.86 -12.04
N ALA A 75 -18.06 -21.07 -11.62
CA ALA A 75 -18.50 -22.28 -10.93
C ALA A 75 -18.46 -23.52 -11.83
N SER A 76 -18.67 -23.34 -13.14
CA SER A 76 -18.58 -24.44 -14.13
C SER A 76 -17.15 -24.89 -14.42
N LYS A 77 -16.12 -24.11 -14.04
CA LYS A 77 -14.73 -24.53 -14.23
C LYS A 77 -14.34 -25.53 -13.15
N PRO A 78 -13.84 -26.72 -13.50
CA PRO A 78 -13.45 -27.73 -12.51
C PRO A 78 -12.17 -27.35 -11.75
N THR A 79 -11.39 -26.40 -12.28
CA THR A 79 -10.13 -25.96 -11.69
C THR A 79 -10.31 -24.74 -10.79
N PRO A 80 -9.78 -24.76 -9.55
CA PRO A 80 -9.74 -23.58 -8.69
C PRO A 80 -9.03 -22.42 -9.37
N THR A 81 -9.73 -21.30 -9.54
CA THR A 81 -9.18 -20.13 -10.24
C THR A 81 -8.60 -19.14 -9.22
N VAL A 82 -7.32 -18.79 -9.37
CA VAL A 82 -6.66 -17.79 -8.51
C VAL A 82 -7.09 -16.40 -8.98
N LEU A 83 -7.81 -15.67 -8.12
CA LEU A 83 -8.22 -14.29 -8.39
C LEU A 83 -7.16 -13.29 -7.95
N TYR A 84 -6.43 -13.61 -6.89
CA TYR A 84 -5.37 -12.77 -6.35
C TYR A 84 -4.29 -13.64 -5.73
N GLU A 85 -3.04 -13.26 -5.97
CA GLU A 85 -1.86 -13.78 -5.30
C GLU A 85 -0.97 -12.61 -4.88
N GLY A 86 -0.92 -12.38 -3.58
CA GLY A 86 -0.18 -11.28 -2.99
C GLY A 86 1.33 -11.54 -2.94
N PRO A 87 2.13 -10.46 -2.99
CA PRO A 87 3.59 -10.54 -2.99
C PRO A 87 4.13 -11.11 -1.67
N SER A 88 5.45 -11.31 -1.60
CA SER A 88 6.12 -11.63 -0.34
C SER A 88 6.13 -10.40 0.57
N HIS A 89 5.31 -10.41 1.62
CA HIS A 89 5.25 -9.35 2.63
C HIS A 89 6.34 -9.53 3.71
N PHE A 90 7.37 -10.33 3.43
CA PHE A 90 8.43 -10.66 4.39
C PHE A 90 9.13 -9.39 4.91
N TRP A 91 9.52 -8.49 4.00
CA TRP A 91 10.21 -7.25 4.37
C TRP A 91 9.33 -6.27 5.15
N PHE A 92 8.02 -6.27 4.89
CA PHE A 92 7.04 -5.53 5.68
C PHE A 92 6.98 -6.07 7.12
N TYR A 93 6.84 -7.40 7.27
CA TYR A 93 6.84 -8.03 8.59
C TYR A 93 8.16 -7.81 9.34
N PHE A 94 9.28 -8.00 8.65
CA PHE A 94 10.60 -7.78 9.21
C PHE A 94 10.76 -6.34 9.70
N GLY A 95 10.35 -5.35 8.90
CA GLY A 95 10.41 -3.93 9.28
C GLY A 95 9.56 -3.62 10.52
N CYS A 96 8.30 -4.07 10.55
CA CYS A 96 7.43 -3.87 11.71
C CYS A 96 7.95 -4.56 12.98
N TRP A 97 8.42 -5.81 12.89
CA TRP A 97 8.92 -6.55 14.04
C TRP A 97 10.25 -6.02 14.55
N SER A 98 11.22 -5.80 13.66
CA SER A 98 12.53 -5.28 14.04
C SER A 98 12.38 -3.89 14.67
N SER A 99 11.61 -2.99 14.06
CA SER A 99 11.40 -1.64 14.60
C SER A 99 10.63 -1.69 15.93
N GLY A 100 9.52 -2.45 15.99
CA GLY A 100 8.71 -2.57 17.20
C GLY A 100 9.47 -3.19 18.38
N LEU A 101 10.16 -4.30 18.14
CA LEU A 101 10.99 -4.95 19.17
C LEU A 101 12.18 -4.09 19.56
N PHE A 102 12.84 -3.42 18.61
CA PHE A 102 13.95 -2.53 18.92
C PHE A 102 13.51 -1.38 19.82
N LEU A 103 12.37 -0.74 19.53
CA LEU A 103 11.81 0.32 20.36
C LEU A 103 11.45 -0.18 21.77
N LEU A 104 10.82 -1.35 21.87
CA LEU A 104 10.44 -1.95 23.16
C LEU A 104 11.67 -2.41 23.96
N ALA A 105 12.66 -3.01 23.30
CA ALA A 105 13.89 -3.46 23.94
C ALA A 105 14.73 -2.27 24.40
N TRP A 106 14.85 -1.23 23.57
CA TRP A 106 15.56 0.00 23.91
C TRP A 106 14.91 0.73 25.08
N THR A 107 13.58 0.94 25.04
CA THR A 107 12.85 1.57 26.15
C THR A 107 12.98 0.76 27.43
N GLY A 108 12.76 -0.55 27.38
CA GLY A 108 12.91 -1.43 28.54
C GLY A 108 14.33 -1.41 29.11
N SER A 109 15.35 -1.48 28.27
CA SER A 109 16.75 -1.48 28.73
C SER A 109 17.18 -0.16 29.33
N THR A 110 16.69 0.98 28.84
CA THR A 110 17.08 2.33 29.30
C THR A 110 16.18 2.90 30.40
N THR A 111 15.06 2.24 30.73
CA THR A 111 14.10 2.72 31.75
C THR A 111 14.76 2.95 33.12
N HIS A 112 15.75 2.13 33.50
CA HIS A 112 16.46 2.30 34.78
C HIS A 112 17.17 3.66 34.90
N LEU A 113 17.65 4.23 33.78
CA LEU A 113 18.31 5.55 33.75
C LEU A 113 17.33 6.70 34.01
N VAL A 114 16.05 6.51 33.70
CA VAL A 114 15.00 7.51 33.94
C VAL A 114 14.48 7.43 35.38
N VAL A 115 14.46 6.24 35.97
CA VAL A 115 14.02 6.04 37.36
C VAL A 115 15.12 6.46 38.35
N GLN A 116 16.38 6.17 38.05
CA GLN A 116 17.53 6.52 38.90
C GLN A 116 18.19 7.81 38.41
N GLN A 117 17.47 8.93 38.53
CA GLN A 117 18.07 10.24 38.20
C GLN A 117 19.04 10.68 39.31
N PRO A 118 20.24 11.19 38.96
CA PRO A 118 21.20 11.69 39.95
C PRO A 118 20.61 12.85 40.78
N GLU A 119 21.05 12.96 42.03
CA GLU A 119 20.54 13.97 42.95
C GLU A 119 20.79 15.38 42.41
N GLY A 120 19.74 16.21 42.39
CA GLY A 120 19.78 17.57 41.84
C GLY A 120 18.99 17.78 40.53
N VAL A 121 18.42 16.72 39.93
CA VAL A 121 17.56 16.85 38.75
C VAL A 121 16.11 17.19 39.15
N PRO A 122 15.51 18.27 38.60
CA PRO A 122 14.10 18.58 38.81
C PRO A 122 13.15 17.44 38.41
N GLN A 123 12.18 17.11 39.28
CA GLN A 123 11.23 15.99 39.06
C GLN A 123 10.41 16.07 37.76
N TRP A 124 10.16 17.28 37.24
CA TRP A 124 9.44 17.46 35.97
C TRP A 124 10.16 16.79 34.79
N ILE A 125 11.49 16.69 34.84
CA ILE A 125 12.30 16.05 33.80
C ILE A 125 12.00 14.55 33.76
N GLY A 126 11.89 13.90 34.92
CA GLY A 126 11.44 12.52 35.03
C GLY A 126 10.05 12.29 34.44
N ILE A 127 9.11 13.24 34.62
CA ILE A 127 7.76 13.18 34.03
C ILE A 127 7.82 13.29 32.50
N VAL A 128 8.62 14.21 31.96
CA VAL A 128 8.80 14.39 30.51
C VAL A 128 9.45 13.16 29.89
N PHE A 129 10.49 12.59 30.51
CA PHE A 129 11.09 11.35 30.02
C PHE A 129 10.13 10.17 30.16
N GLY A 130 9.41 10.02 31.27
CA GLY A 130 8.42 8.96 31.44
C GLY A 130 7.32 9.00 30.38
N THR A 131 6.78 10.18 30.08
CA THR A 131 5.79 10.36 29.01
C THR A 131 6.36 10.07 27.62
N ALA A 132 7.60 10.49 27.34
CA ALA A 132 8.27 10.15 26.09
C ALA A 132 8.49 8.64 25.92
N TYR A 133 8.84 7.92 27.00
CA TYR A 133 9.01 6.46 26.97
C TYR A 133 7.68 5.74 26.77
N LEU A 134 6.59 6.20 27.39
CA LEU A 134 5.25 5.68 27.13
C LEU A 134 4.84 5.86 25.66
N LEU A 135 5.13 7.01 25.07
CA LEU A 135 4.89 7.25 23.64
C LEU A 135 5.70 6.26 22.80
N LEU A 136 6.99 6.10 23.10
CA LEU A 136 7.87 5.22 22.34
C LEU A 136 7.46 3.74 22.45
N ALA A 137 7.06 3.30 23.65
CA ALA A 137 6.50 1.97 23.87
C ALA A 137 5.19 1.77 23.11
N SER A 138 4.27 2.75 23.17
CA SER A 138 3.00 2.70 22.44
C SER A 138 3.20 2.61 20.93
N MET A 139 4.18 3.35 20.38
CA MET A 139 4.53 3.30 18.96
C MET A 139 5.10 1.92 18.59
N GLY A 140 5.99 1.36 19.42
CA GLY A 140 6.53 0.02 19.21
C GLY A 140 5.44 -1.06 19.22
N THR A 141 4.53 -1.03 20.21
CA THR A 141 3.39 -1.95 20.28
C THR A 141 2.43 -1.76 19.12
N PHE A 142 2.17 -0.52 18.70
CA PHE A 142 1.30 -0.21 17.57
C PHE A 142 1.84 -0.77 16.24
N MET A 143 3.14 -0.66 15.99
CA MET A 143 3.79 -1.24 14.80
C MET A 143 3.64 -2.76 14.76
N ILE A 144 3.77 -3.44 15.90
CA ILE A 144 3.58 -4.89 16.00
C ILE A 144 2.10 -5.23 15.80
N ALA A 145 1.18 -4.52 16.45
CA ALA A 145 -0.26 -4.78 16.38
C ALA A 145 -0.87 -4.60 14.97
N LYS A 146 -0.23 -3.83 14.09
CA LYS A 146 -0.66 -3.59 12.70
C LYS A 146 -0.37 -4.71 11.71
N THR A 147 0.46 -5.68 12.09
CA THR A 147 0.94 -6.73 11.18
C THR A 147 -0.04 -7.86 10.85
N PRO A 148 -0.98 -8.31 11.71
CA PRO A 148 -1.79 -9.48 11.38
C PRO A 148 -2.83 -9.19 10.27
N ASN A 149 -3.35 -10.27 9.68
CA ASN A 149 -4.46 -10.27 8.73
C ASN A 149 -4.14 -9.83 7.28
N ILE A 150 -2.92 -10.04 6.79
CA ILE A 150 -2.60 -9.81 5.37
C ILE A 150 -2.98 -11.03 4.52
N VAL A 151 -3.78 -10.81 3.48
CA VAL A 151 -4.18 -11.83 2.51
C VAL A 151 -3.02 -12.18 1.60
N GLY A 152 -2.71 -13.48 1.54
CA GLY A 152 -1.70 -14.03 0.63
C GLY A 152 -2.28 -14.48 -0.69
N GLN A 153 -3.47 -15.08 -0.68
CA GLN A 153 -4.08 -15.61 -1.88
C GLN A 153 -5.60 -15.63 -1.75
N ILE A 154 -6.29 -15.36 -2.86
CA ILE A 154 -7.75 -15.50 -2.97
C ILE A 154 -8.01 -16.45 -4.14
N ARG A 155 -8.63 -17.59 -3.86
CA ARG A 155 -9.03 -18.59 -4.86
C ARG A 155 -10.54 -18.75 -4.87
N VAL A 156 -11.08 -18.97 -6.05
CA VAL A 156 -12.46 -19.42 -6.21
C VAL A 156 -12.47 -20.93 -6.16
N LEU A 157 -13.21 -21.50 -5.22
CA LEU A 157 -13.46 -22.93 -5.14
C LEU A 157 -14.71 -23.27 -5.97
N PRO A 158 -14.62 -24.22 -6.91
CA PRO A 158 -15.78 -24.71 -7.62
C PRO A 158 -16.69 -25.50 -6.68
N TYR A 159 -17.97 -25.62 -7.05
CA TYR A 159 -19.00 -26.31 -6.27
C TYR A 159 -18.58 -27.72 -5.78
N GLN A 160 -17.84 -28.46 -6.62
CA GLN A 160 -17.35 -29.81 -6.33
C GLN A 160 -16.24 -29.87 -5.27
N ALA A 161 -15.53 -28.77 -5.03
CA ALA A 161 -14.45 -28.66 -4.04
C ALA A 161 -14.87 -27.94 -2.76
N SER A 162 -16.14 -27.49 -2.69
CA SER A 162 -16.72 -26.83 -1.52
C SER A 162 -16.85 -27.80 -0.36
N LYS A 163 -16.21 -27.49 0.77
CA LYS A 163 -16.31 -28.28 2.02
C LYS A 163 -17.48 -27.83 2.90
N ILE A 164 -18.14 -26.72 2.55
CA ILE A 164 -19.13 -26.05 3.40
C ILE A 164 -20.44 -25.97 2.61
N ALA A 165 -21.25 -27.02 2.66
CA ALA A 165 -22.61 -27.12 2.11
C ALA A 165 -22.78 -27.01 0.56
N PRO A 166 -23.49 -27.97 -0.06
CA PRO A 166 -23.75 -28.03 -1.50
C PRO A 166 -24.85 -27.07 -1.99
N THR A 167 -25.11 -25.97 -1.30
CA THR A 167 -26.23 -25.05 -1.61
C THR A 167 -25.78 -23.63 -1.93
N THR A 168 -24.49 -23.32 -1.79
CA THR A 168 -23.94 -22.01 -2.20
C THR A 168 -23.23 -22.11 -3.55
N PRO A 169 -23.55 -21.25 -4.54
CA PRO A 169 -23.09 -21.44 -5.91
C PRO A 169 -21.59 -21.16 -6.12
N LEU A 170 -20.91 -20.50 -5.17
CA LEU A 170 -19.48 -20.18 -5.25
C LEU A 170 -18.90 -19.90 -3.86
N GLN A 171 -17.71 -20.42 -3.56
CA GLN A 171 -16.97 -20.13 -2.34
C GLN A 171 -15.61 -19.51 -2.65
N LEU A 172 -15.19 -18.58 -1.80
CA LEU A 172 -13.89 -17.95 -1.89
C LEU A 172 -13.00 -18.47 -0.75
N GLU A 173 -11.88 -19.06 -1.14
CA GLU A 173 -10.81 -19.46 -0.24
C GLU A 173 -9.83 -18.28 -0.11
N ILE A 174 -9.79 -17.70 1.08
CA ILE A 174 -8.90 -16.60 1.42
C ILE A 174 -7.80 -17.16 2.31
N THR A 175 -6.62 -17.28 1.73
CA THR A 175 -5.42 -17.73 2.44
C THR A 175 -4.72 -16.53 3.04
N VAL A 176 -4.82 -16.39 4.35
CA VAL A 176 -4.17 -15.33 5.14
C VAL A 176 -2.76 -15.78 5.51
N LYS A 177 -1.75 -14.99 5.13
CA LYS A 177 -0.36 -15.26 5.47
C LYS A 177 -0.18 -15.10 6.97
N ARG A 178 0.50 -16.05 7.60
CA ARG A 178 0.96 -15.90 8.98
C ARG A 178 2.31 -15.19 8.99
N MET A 179 2.54 -14.46 10.08
CA MET A 179 3.75 -13.68 10.29
C MET A 179 5.00 -14.54 10.51
N VAL A 180 4.83 -15.79 10.94
CA VAL A 180 5.92 -16.70 11.27
C VAL A 180 6.16 -17.69 10.11
N PRO A 181 7.38 -17.79 9.57
CA PRO A 181 7.67 -18.56 8.36
C PRO A 181 7.41 -20.08 8.47
N PHE A 182 7.27 -20.62 9.69
CA PHE A 182 7.01 -22.04 9.92
C PHE A 182 5.54 -22.39 10.17
N LEU A 183 4.66 -21.40 10.40
CA LEU A 183 3.24 -21.69 10.60
C LEU A 183 2.49 -21.69 9.28
N LYS A 184 1.72 -22.76 9.05
CA LYS A 184 0.86 -22.90 7.87
C LYS A 184 -0.10 -21.70 7.77
N PRO A 185 -0.26 -21.10 6.57
CA PRO A 185 -1.20 -20.01 6.35
C PRO A 185 -2.61 -20.37 6.82
N LYS A 186 -3.34 -19.40 7.37
CA LYS A 186 -4.71 -19.61 7.81
C LYS A 186 -5.64 -19.51 6.60
N VAL A 187 -6.32 -20.60 6.28
CA VAL A 187 -7.32 -20.65 5.21
C VAL A 187 -8.68 -20.32 5.79
N VAL A 188 -9.34 -19.30 5.25
CA VAL A 188 -10.73 -18.94 5.57
C VAL A 188 -11.54 -19.20 4.31
N VAL A 189 -12.52 -20.11 4.40
CA VAL A 189 -13.45 -20.38 3.32
C VAL A 189 -14.75 -19.67 3.65
N ALA A 190 -15.13 -18.69 2.84
CA ALA A 190 -16.34 -17.91 3.04
C ALA A 190 -17.18 -17.86 1.75
N PRO A 191 -18.52 -17.81 1.87
CA PRO A 191 -19.39 -17.62 0.72
C PRO A 191 -19.22 -16.20 0.17
N VAL A 192 -19.47 -16.04 -1.14
CA VAL A 192 -19.32 -14.74 -1.82
C VAL A 192 -20.21 -13.63 -1.23
N SER A 193 -21.33 -13.99 -0.58
CA SER A 193 -22.25 -13.05 0.08
C SER A 193 -21.64 -12.34 1.29
N ASP A 194 -20.71 -13.00 1.98
CA ASP A 194 -20.21 -12.55 3.29
C ASP A 194 -18.90 -11.77 3.17
N ILE A 195 -18.44 -11.60 1.93
CA ILE A 195 -17.23 -10.87 1.58
C ILE A 195 -17.66 -9.51 1.03
N ALA A 196 -17.04 -8.45 1.56
CA ALA A 196 -17.25 -7.09 1.08
C ALA A 196 -15.92 -6.35 0.94
N LEU A 197 -15.78 -5.54 -0.10
CA LEU A 197 -14.66 -4.62 -0.27
C LEU A 197 -14.97 -3.30 0.41
N LYS A 198 -14.04 -2.77 1.23
CA LYS A 198 -14.18 -1.42 1.81
C LYS A 198 -13.92 -0.32 0.78
N THR A 199 -13.11 -0.62 -0.23
CA THR A 199 -12.69 0.34 -1.24
C THR A 199 -12.43 -0.41 -2.53
N ARG A 200 -12.69 0.24 -3.67
CA ARG A 200 -12.31 -0.30 -4.98
C ARG A 200 -10.79 -0.37 -5.07
N PHE A 201 -10.27 -1.51 -5.49
CA PHE A 201 -8.85 -1.76 -5.67
C PHE A 201 -8.40 -1.47 -7.11
N SER A 202 -9.33 -1.58 -8.07
CA SER A 202 -9.05 -1.24 -9.46
C SER A 202 -9.04 0.28 -9.64
N LEU A 203 -7.96 0.80 -10.22
CA LEU A 203 -7.97 2.17 -10.73
C LEU A 203 -8.94 2.23 -11.92
N PRO A 204 -9.82 3.25 -12.00
CA PRO A 204 -10.71 3.45 -13.13
C PRO A 204 -9.93 3.44 -14.46
N ASP A 205 -10.47 2.79 -15.49
CA ASP A 205 -9.89 2.76 -16.85
C ASP A 205 -9.56 4.16 -17.38
N GLU A 206 -10.35 5.14 -16.95
CA GLU A 206 -10.20 6.55 -17.31
C GLU A 206 -8.84 7.13 -16.86
N TYR A 207 -8.24 6.60 -15.79
CA TYR A 207 -6.98 7.10 -15.23
C TYR A 207 -5.74 6.45 -15.86
N VAL A 208 -5.85 5.21 -16.36
CA VAL A 208 -4.75 4.53 -17.06
C VAL A 208 -5.31 3.79 -18.27
N PRO A 209 -5.21 4.36 -19.50
CA PRO A 209 -5.66 3.68 -20.70
C PRO A 209 -4.97 2.32 -20.85
N GLN A 210 -5.72 1.34 -21.36
CA GLN A 210 -5.26 -0.07 -21.49
C GLN A 210 -3.91 -0.19 -22.19
N LEU A 211 -3.65 0.67 -23.19
CA LEU A 211 -2.37 0.77 -23.89
C LEU A 211 -1.20 1.09 -22.96
N ARG A 212 -1.36 2.07 -22.04
CA ARG A 212 -0.32 2.40 -21.05
C ARG A 212 -0.05 1.23 -20.09
N ARG A 213 -1.05 0.41 -19.78
CA ARG A 213 -0.85 -0.80 -18.94
C ARG A 213 0.02 -1.82 -19.66
N ILE A 214 -0.29 -2.10 -20.93
CA ILE A 214 0.48 -3.03 -21.76
C ILE A 214 1.92 -2.53 -21.93
N GLU A 215 2.11 -1.23 -22.17
CA GLU A 215 3.45 -0.62 -22.27
C GLU A 215 4.23 -0.73 -20.96
N LEU A 216 3.60 -0.48 -19.82
CA LEU A 216 4.25 -0.60 -18.50
C LEU A 216 4.64 -2.06 -18.21
N GLU A 217 3.78 -3.02 -18.55
CA GLU A 217 4.07 -4.44 -18.42
C GLU A 217 5.21 -4.88 -19.35
N ALA A 218 5.21 -4.39 -20.60
CA ALA A 218 6.29 -4.65 -21.55
C ALA A 218 7.62 -4.11 -21.03
N LYS A 219 7.64 -2.85 -20.58
CA LYS A 219 8.83 -2.23 -19.97
C LYS A 219 9.31 -2.98 -18.74
N ALA A 220 8.41 -3.43 -17.87
CA ALA A 220 8.78 -4.21 -16.70
C ALA A 220 9.40 -5.56 -17.08
N LYS A 221 8.85 -6.25 -18.10
CA LYS A 221 9.40 -7.50 -18.62
C LYS A 221 10.76 -7.30 -19.29
N GLU A 222 10.94 -6.23 -20.05
CA GLU A 222 12.22 -5.85 -20.66
C GLU A 222 13.28 -5.56 -19.59
N GLN A 223 12.92 -4.79 -18.56
CA GLN A 223 13.81 -4.54 -17.43
C GLN A 223 14.20 -5.84 -16.73
N GLN A 224 13.27 -6.77 -16.50
CA GLN A 224 13.58 -8.06 -15.89
C GLN A 224 14.54 -8.90 -16.75
N LYS A 225 14.34 -8.92 -18.08
CA LYS A 225 15.24 -9.61 -19.01
C LYS A 225 16.63 -8.98 -19.05
N ALA A 226 16.71 -7.66 -19.15
CA ALA A 226 17.98 -6.94 -19.12
C ALA A 226 18.73 -7.18 -17.80
N LEU A 227 18.03 -7.19 -16.67
CA LEU A 227 18.61 -7.54 -15.38
C LEU A 227 19.09 -8.99 -15.33
N HIS A 228 18.34 -9.92 -15.94
CA HIS A 228 18.72 -11.33 -16.00
C HIS A 228 19.97 -11.55 -16.86
N GLU A 229 20.02 -10.97 -18.05
CA GLU A 229 21.17 -11.01 -18.94
C GLU A 229 22.40 -10.39 -18.28
N PHE A 230 22.22 -9.25 -17.59
CA PHE A 230 23.30 -8.57 -16.90
C PHE A 230 23.79 -9.34 -15.66
N ASP A 231 22.89 -10.03 -14.94
CA ASP A 231 23.23 -10.93 -13.83
C ASP A 231 24.01 -12.16 -14.35
N MET A 232 23.70 -12.68 -15.54
CA MET A 232 24.46 -13.77 -16.18
C MET A 232 25.84 -13.33 -16.65
N GLN A 233 25.99 -12.10 -17.11
CA GLN A 233 27.30 -11.56 -17.54
C GLN A 233 28.23 -11.24 -16.36
N HIS A 234 27.68 -10.97 -15.16
CA HIS A 234 28.45 -10.47 -14.01
C HIS A 234 28.32 -11.36 -12.77
N ILE A 235 28.62 -12.65 -12.92
CA ILE A 235 28.45 -13.68 -11.88
C ILE A 235 29.20 -13.33 -10.58
N PHE A 236 30.43 -12.81 -10.67
CA PHE A 236 31.24 -12.48 -9.48
C PHE A 236 30.73 -11.27 -8.68
N THR A 237 30.01 -10.34 -9.31
CA THR A 237 29.40 -9.19 -8.61
C THR A 237 27.94 -9.41 -8.25
N MET A 238 27.34 -10.49 -8.77
CA MET A 238 25.98 -10.92 -8.51
C MET A 238 25.60 -10.96 -7.02
N PRO A 239 26.41 -11.51 -6.08
CA PRO A 239 26.03 -11.56 -4.67
C PRO A 239 25.89 -10.16 -4.06
N PHE A 240 26.85 -9.26 -4.27
CA PHE A 240 26.81 -7.88 -3.74
C PHE A 240 25.61 -7.10 -4.29
N ARG A 241 25.27 -7.33 -5.56
CA ARG A 241 24.15 -6.65 -6.21
C ARG A 241 22.80 -7.23 -5.81
N ARG A 242 22.73 -8.53 -5.51
CA ARG A 242 21.56 -9.15 -4.86
C ARG A 242 21.36 -8.60 -3.45
N MET A 243 22.45 -8.37 -2.70
CA MET A 243 22.37 -7.70 -1.39
C MET A 243 21.85 -6.27 -1.50
N GLY A 244 22.37 -5.46 -2.44
CA GLY A 244 21.87 -4.09 -2.66
C GLY A 244 20.38 -4.04 -3.01
N ARG A 245 19.91 -4.97 -3.85
CA ARG A 245 18.49 -5.12 -4.18
C ARG A 245 17.66 -5.54 -2.97
N ALA A 246 18.16 -6.47 -2.15
CA ALA A 246 17.50 -6.88 -0.92
C ALA A 246 17.37 -5.72 0.07
N LEU A 247 18.40 -4.87 0.19
CA LEU A 247 18.35 -3.66 1.02
C LEU A 247 17.33 -2.65 0.49
N ALA A 248 17.28 -2.40 -0.82
CA ALA A 248 16.27 -1.51 -1.40
C ALA A 248 14.84 -2.04 -1.15
N ALA A 249 14.60 -3.34 -1.35
CA ALA A 249 13.33 -3.99 -1.05
C ALA A 249 12.98 -3.95 0.44
N MET A 250 13.99 -4.04 1.32
CA MET A 250 13.83 -3.85 2.75
C MET A 250 13.39 -2.42 3.09
N PHE A 251 14.05 -1.40 2.53
CA PHE A 251 13.68 0.01 2.75
C PHE A 251 12.26 0.30 2.24
N ASP A 252 11.89 -0.22 1.08
CA ASP A 252 10.52 -0.12 0.57
C ASP A 252 9.51 -0.80 1.49
N GLY A 253 9.87 -1.97 2.05
CA GLY A 253 9.08 -2.70 3.03
C GLY A 253 8.92 -1.96 4.36
N VAL A 254 9.97 -1.28 4.84
CA VAL A 254 9.92 -0.44 6.05
C VAL A 254 9.09 0.81 5.80
N LYS A 255 9.22 1.45 4.63
CA LYS A 255 8.41 2.60 4.24
C LYS A 255 6.93 2.22 4.16
N SER A 256 6.61 1.08 3.56
CA SER A 256 5.23 0.60 3.51
C SER A 256 4.71 0.17 4.89
N ALA A 257 5.57 -0.36 5.76
CA ALA A 257 5.24 -0.65 7.16
C ALA A 257 4.84 0.60 7.95
N TRP A 258 5.52 1.73 7.74
CA TRP A 258 5.21 2.98 8.41
C TRP A 258 3.98 3.69 7.86
N THR A 259 3.81 3.64 6.53
CA THR A 259 2.79 4.45 5.85
C THR A 259 1.50 3.68 5.55
N ASP A 260 1.48 2.35 5.75
CA ASP A 260 0.41 1.44 5.30
C ASP A 260 0.03 1.66 3.82
N MET A 261 0.94 2.22 3.01
CA MET A 261 0.68 2.57 1.62
C MET A 261 0.61 1.31 0.76
N GLY A 262 -0.41 1.25 -0.08
CA GLY A 262 -0.64 0.14 -1.01
C GLY A 262 -1.51 -0.99 -0.48
N PHE A 263 -1.98 -0.90 0.77
CA PHE A 263 -2.94 -1.87 1.31
C PHE A 263 -4.39 -1.41 1.15
N GLY A 264 -5.21 -2.27 0.58
CA GLY A 264 -6.67 -2.23 0.62
C GLY A 264 -7.25 -3.12 1.71
N PHE A 265 -8.52 -2.92 2.06
CA PHE A 265 -9.20 -3.70 3.10
C PHE A 265 -10.36 -4.51 2.52
N ILE A 266 -10.35 -5.82 2.80
CA ILE A 266 -11.46 -6.74 2.55
C ILE A 266 -12.10 -7.11 3.88
N ILE A 267 -13.43 -7.10 3.95
CA ILE A 267 -14.21 -7.59 5.07
C ILE A 267 -14.63 -9.02 4.73
N VAL A 268 -14.29 -9.98 5.59
CA VAL A 268 -14.74 -11.39 5.50
C VAL A 268 -15.32 -11.75 6.85
N ASP A 269 -16.58 -12.18 6.90
CA ASP A 269 -17.28 -12.54 8.14
C ASP A 269 -17.18 -11.47 9.23
N GLY A 270 -17.28 -10.20 8.82
CA GLY A 270 -17.16 -9.03 9.72
C GLY A 270 -15.73 -8.69 10.17
N LYS A 271 -14.70 -9.42 9.74
CA LYS A 271 -13.28 -9.17 10.06
C LYS A 271 -12.56 -8.48 8.91
N ASN A 272 -11.69 -7.53 9.27
CA ASN A 272 -10.90 -6.77 8.30
C ASN A 272 -9.60 -7.49 7.96
N TYR A 273 -9.37 -7.73 6.68
CA TYR A 273 -8.17 -8.30 6.11
C TYR A 273 -7.49 -7.30 5.19
N LYS A 274 -6.18 -7.14 5.32
CA LYS A 274 -5.34 -6.27 4.48
C LYS A 274 -4.97 -6.99 3.19
N VAL A 275 -5.02 -6.30 2.05
CA VAL A 275 -4.66 -6.83 0.73
C VAL A 275 -3.73 -5.86 0.06
N ASP A 276 -2.57 -6.30 -0.44
CA ASP A 276 -1.69 -5.42 -1.21
C ASP A 276 -2.24 -5.27 -2.63
N VAL A 277 -2.59 -4.04 -2.97
CA VAL A 277 -3.17 -3.64 -4.26
C VAL A 277 -2.09 -3.24 -5.26
N THR A 278 -0.90 -2.88 -4.77
CA THR A 278 0.17 -2.30 -5.59
C THR A 278 1.09 -3.33 -6.21
N LYS A 279 1.24 -4.48 -5.55
CA LYS A 279 2.18 -5.54 -5.94
C LYS A 279 1.46 -6.88 -5.95
N GLY A 280 2.05 -7.85 -6.66
CA GLY A 280 1.50 -9.20 -6.80
C GLY A 280 0.66 -9.39 -8.06
N PHE A 281 0.09 -10.58 -8.19
CA PHE A 281 -0.77 -10.93 -9.31
C PHE A 281 -2.23 -10.71 -8.92
N ALA A 282 -2.94 -9.90 -9.71
CA ALA A 282 -4.37 -9.72 -9.58
C ALA A 282 -5.02 -9.99 -10.94
N HIS A 283 -6.01 -10.89 -10.96
CA HIS A 283 -6.72 -11.23 -12.18
C HIS A 283 -7.47 -9.99 -12.69
N ASP A 284 -7.12 -9.54 -13.90
CA ASP A 284 -7.71 -8.34 -14.53
C ASP A 284 -7.67 -7.11 -13.61
N GLY A 285 -6.57 -6.93 -12.85
CA GLY A 285 -6.38 -5.77 -11.97
C GLY A 285 -7.47 -5.60 -10.91
N PHE A 286 -7.90 -6.70 -10.29
CA PHE A 286 -8.97 -6.81 -9.28
C PHE A 286 -10.41 -6.66 -9.80
N ARG A 287 -10.63 -6.45 -11.11
CA ARG A 287 -11.97 -6.29 -11.68
C ARG A 287 -12.86 -7.50 -11.53
N THR A 288 -12.29 -8.69 -11.71
CA THR A 288 -13.05 -9.93 -11.53
C THR A 288 -13.48 -10.09 -10.09
N LEU A 289 -12.63 -9.68 -9.13
CA LEU A 289 -12.95 -9.69 -7.72
C LEU A 289 -14.04 -8.66 -7.38
N GLU A 290 -13.94 -7.44 -7.91
CA GLU A 290 -14.95 -6.38 -7.74
C GLU A 290 -16.31 -6.71 -8.37
N LYS A 291 -16.34 -7.47 -9.47
CA LYS A 291 -17.58 -7.98 -10.05
C LYS A 291 -18.21 -9.08 -9.21
N LEU A 292 -17.41 -9.84 -8.47
CA LEU A 292 -17.86 -10.96 -7.66
C LEU A 292 -18.31 -10.54 -6.27
N VAL A 293 -17.64 -9.57 -5.66
CA VAL A 293 -17.79 -9.16 -4.25
C VAL A 293 -18.55 -7.84 -4.16
N ASP A 294 -19.37 -7.67 -3.12
CA ASP A 294 -20.10 -6.42 -2.93
C ASP A 294 -19.16 -5.30 -2.39
N ILE A 295 -19.42 -4.06 -2.79
CA ILE A 295 -18.59 -2.91 -2.38
C ILE A 295 -19.38 -2.13 -1.32
N LYS A 296 -18.96 -2.24 -0.06
CA LYS A 296 -19.50 -1.43 1.04
C LYS A 296 -18.73 -0.12 1.10
N SER A 297 -19.22 0.89 0.40
CA SER A 297 -18.75 2.29 0.46
C SER A 297 -19.27 2.99 1.71
#